data_AF-A0AAD9CKJ0-F1
#
_entry.id   AF-A0AAD9CKJ0-F1
#
_cell.length_a   1.000
_cell.length_b   1.000
_cell.length_c   1.000
_cell.angle_alpha   90.00
_cell.angle_beta   90.00
_cell.angle_gamma   90.00
#
_symmetry.space_group_name_H-M   'P 1'
#
loop_
_entity.id
_entity.type
_entity.pdbx_description
1 polymer ?
#
loop_
_entity_poly.entity_id
_entity_poly.type
_entity_poly.pdbx_seq_one_letter_code
_entity_poly.pdbx_strand_id
1 'polypeptide(L)'
;MIQVVLGEHSFNTEEGTEQRFSAALVVRHYMYQHWTFDNDIMLIKLDRPAVLNSWVGLVSLPEPDSRPLADRARCTVSGWGVTSLNSYSLSPELRSVDVDMFRNCWYYYYFRITENMICAGSYSGGKDSCQNR
;
A
#
# COMPACT_ATOMS: atom_id res chain seq x y z
N MET A 1 -2.15 -9.24 18.87
CA MET A 1 -2.87 -10.07 17.86
C MET A 1 -3.15 -9.18 16.67
N ILE A 2 -2.84 -9.61 15.44
CA ILE A 2 -3.12 -8.81 14.23
C ILE A 2 -4.51 -9.16 13.72
N GLN A 3 -5.32 -8.14 13.46
CA GLN A 3 -6.64 -8.25 12.85
C GLN A 3 -6.58 -7.68 11.43
N VAL A 4 -7.20 -8.39 10.49
CA VAL A 4 -7.37 -7.94 9.11
C VAL A 4 -8.85 -7.68 8.86
N VAL A 5 -9.18 -6.53 8.27
CA VAL A 5 -10.54 -6.16 7.88
C VAL A 5 -10.55 -5.93 6.38
N LEU A 6 -11.41 -6.64 5.66
CA LEU A 6 -11.65 -6.47 4.23
C LEU A 6 -13.01 -5.79 4.02
N GLY A 7 -13.18 -5.04 2.93
CA GLY A 7 -14.46 -4.37 2.61
C GLY A 7 -14.79 -3.16 3.48
N GLU A 8 -13.80 -2.62 4.19
CA GLU A 8 -13.89 -1.42 5.04
C GLU A 8 -13.77 -0.16 4.16
N HIS A 9 -14.59 0.86 4.44
CA HIS A 9 -14.43 2.20 3.88
C HIS A 9 -14.35 3.28 4.96
N SER A 10 -15.15 3.23 6.03
CA SER A 10 -15.17 4.23 7.09
C SER A 10 -15.03 3.67 8.51
N PHE A 11 -13.91 3.99 9.18
CA PHE A 11 -13.66 3.54 10.57
C PHE A 11 -14.66 4.07 11.61
N ASN A 12 -15.48 5.06 11.26
CA ASN A 12 -16.46 5.64 12.16
C ASN A 12 -17.80 4.89 12.13
N THR A 13 -18.00 3.96 11.19
CA THR A 13 -19.29 3.37 10.88
C THR A 13 -19.11 1.91 10.49
N GLU A 14 -19.94 1.01 11.02
CA GLU A 14 -20.01 -0.36 10.50
C GLU A 14 -21.01 -0.38 9.33
N GLU A 15 -20.49 -0.56 8.12
CA GLU A 15 -21.20 -0.43 6.85
C GLU A 15 -21.93 -1.73 6.46
N GLY A 16 -21.58 -2.85 7.11
CA GLY A 16 -22.12 -4.18 6.86
C GLY A 16 -21.44 -4.89 5.69
N THR A 17 -20.39 -4.30 5.13
CA THR A 17 -19.57 -4.83 4.03
C THR A 17 -18.30 -5.51 4.55
N GLU A 18 -17.96 -5.29 5.81
CA GLU A 18 -16.70 -5.66 6.43
C GLU A 18 -16.62 -7.15 6.75
N GLN A 19 -15.47 -7.74 6.46
CA GLN A 19 -15.13 -9.10 6.89
C GLN A 19 -13.89 -9.04 7.77
N ARG A 20 -14.03 -9.50 9.02
CA ARG A 20 -12.98 -9.45 10.05
C ARG A 20 -12.30 -10.81 10.22
N PHE A 21 -10.98 -10.82 10.24
CA PHE A 21 -10.16 -12.04 10.34
C PHE A 21 -9.05 -11.87 11.38
N SER A 22 -8.67 -12.95 12.06
CA SER A 22 -7.38 -13.02 12.74
C SER A 22 -6.29 -13.48 11.77
N ALA A 23 -5.05 -13.01 11.99
CA ALA A 23 -3.89 -13.52 11.26
C ALA A 23 -3.49 -14.92 11.80
N ALA A 24 -3.63 -15.96 10.97
CA ALA A 24 -3.19 -17.31 11.31
C ALA A 24 -1.68 -17.51 11.14
N LEU A 25 -1.07 -16.82 10.17
CA LEU A 25 0.37 -16.84 9.94
C LEU A 25 0.82 -15.49 9.38
N VAL A 26 1.98 -15.04 9.83
CA VAL A 26 2.65 -13.84 9.34
C VAL A 26 4.03 -14.24 8.84
N VAL A 27 4.28 -14.04 7.54
CA VAL A 27 5.54 -14.40 6.89
C VAL A 27 6.21 -13.14 6.40
N ARG A 28 7.22 -12.67 7.13
CA ARG A 28 8.09 -11.56 6.69
C ARG A 28 9.10 -12.09 5.67
N HIS A 29 9.42 -11.29 4.65
CA HIS A 29 10.49 -11.64 3.73
C HIS A 29 11.81 -11.88 4.49
N TYR A 30 12.47 -13.01 4.20
CA TYR A 30 13.67 -13.45 4.93
C TYR A 30 14.87 -12.53 4.73
N MET A 31 14.92 -11.80 3.60
CA MET A 31 15.95 -10.80 3.30
C MET A 31 15.55 -9.36 3.67
N TYR A 32 14.48 -9.15 4.45
CA TYR A 32 14.09 -7.80 4.87
C TYR A 32 15.23 -7.09 5.63
N GLN A 33 15.59 -5.90 5.16
CA GLN A 33 16.65 -5.08 5.75
C GLN A 33 16.07 -3.85 6.44
N HIS A 34 16.03 -3.85 7.77
CA HIS A 34 15.41 -2.76 8.54
C HIS A 34 16.10 -1.39 8.40
N TRP A 35 17.38 -1.35 8.08
CA TRP A 35 18.13 -0.08 7.91
C TRP A 35 17.87 0.58 6.56
N THR A 36 17.67 -0.21 5.51
CA THR A 36 17.50 0.27 4.13
C THR A 36 16.05 0.18 3.65
N PHE A 37 15.19 -0.53 4.38
CA PHE A 37 13.86 -0.95 3.96
C PHE A 37 13.86 -1.81 2.68
N ASP A 38 14.99 -2.45 2.36
CA ASP A 38 15.05 -3.35 1.22
C ASP A 38 14.31 -4.66 1.50
N ASN A 39 13.62 -5.18 0.48
CA ASN A 39 12.70 -6.32 0.59
C ASN A 39 11.58 -6.11 1.63
N ASP A 40 11.02 -4.90 1.73
CA ASP A 40 9.90 -4.55 2.61
C ASP A 40 8.57 -5.12 2.10
N ILE A 41 8.42 -6.44 2.26
CA ILE A 41 7.21 -7.19 1.88
C ILE A 41 6.93 -8.29 2.92
N MET A 42 5.64 -8.53 3.18
CA MET A 42 5.18 -9.59 4.06
C MET A 42 3.85 -10.18 3.59
N LEU A 43 3.62 -11.44 3.91
CA LEU A 43 2.35 -12.12 3.67
C LEU A 43 1.63 -12.38 4.99
N ILE A 44 0.32 -12.12 5.01
CA ILE A 44 -0.56 -12.47 6.12
C ILE A 44 -1.55 -13.52 5.63
N LYS A 45 -1.55 -14.69 6.27
CA LYS A 45 -2.55 -15.74 6.03
C LYS A 45 -3.74 -15.51 6.95
N LEU A 46 -4.92 -15.36 6.38
CA LEU A 46 -6.18 -15.26 7.13
C LEU A 46 -6.49 -16.59 7.84
N ASP A 47 -7.17 -16.52 8.99
CA ASP A 47 -7.65 -17.68 9.75
C ASP A 47 -8.67 -18.55 9.01
N ARG A 48 -9.39 -17.96 8.07
CA ARG A 48 -10.33 -18.62 7.16
C ARG A 48 -10.39 -17.89 5.81
N PRO A 49 -10.88 -18.53 4.74
CA PRO A 49 -11.07 -17.87 3.44
C PRO A 49 -12.03 -16.67 3.53
N ALA A 50 -11.74 -15.61 2.77
CA ALA A 50 -12.65 -14.49 2.59
C ALA A 50 -13.75 -14.81 1.56
N VAL A 51 -14.92 -14.20 1.73
CA VAL A 51 -16.02 -14.32 0.78
C VAL A 51 -15.91 -13.19 -0.23
N LEU A 52 -15.63 -13.51 -1.50
CA LEU A 52 -15.56 -12.50 -2.55
C LEU A 52 -16.95 -11.98 -2.92
N ASN A 53 -17.08 -10.67 -3.07
CA ASN A 53 -18.33 -10.00 -3.41
C ASN A 53 -18.03 -8.61 -4.03
N SER A 54 -19.03 -7.72 -4.11
CA SER A 54 -18.87 -6.35 -4.65
C SER A 54 -17.92 -5.45 -3.84
N TRP A 55 -17.60 -5.81 -2.60
CA TRP A 55 -16.80 -5.02 -1.65
C TRP A 55 -15.45 -5.67 -1.33
N VAL A 56 -15.31 -6.98 -1.59
CA VAL A 56 -14.08 -7.75 -1.36
C VAL A 56 -13.69 -8.47 -2.65
N GLY A 57 -12.60 -8.02 -3.25
CA GLY A 57 -12.04 -8.57 -4.48
C GLY A 57 -10.54 -8.88 -4.35
N LEU A 58 -10.02 -9.62 -5.32
CA LEU A 58 -8.59 -9.90 -5.45
C LEU A 58 -7.93 -8.91 -6.41
N VAL A 59 -6.68 -8.54 -6.14
CA VAL A 59 -5.84 -7.80 -7.09
C VAL A 59 -4.96 -8.76 -7.87
N SER A 60 -4.73 -8.46 -9.16
CA SER A 60 -3.81 -9.25 -9.98
C SER A 60 -2.37 -8.95 -9.59
N LEU A 61 -1.54 -9.98 -9.48
CA LEU A 61 -0.10 -9.83 -9.30
C LEU A 61 0.59 -9.77 -10.66
N PRO A 62 1.70 -9.02 -10.79
CA PRO A 62 2.52 -9.07 -11.99
C PRO A 62 3.16 -10.46 -12.15
N GLU A 63 3.19 -10.96 -13.38
CA GLU A 63 3.96 -12.16 -13.73
C GLU A 63 5.48 -11.89 -13.57
N PRO A 64 6.31 -12.90 -13.24
CA PRO A 64 7.75 -12.73 -13.00
C PRO A 64 8.50 -12.04 -14.15
N ASP A 65 8.04 -12.26 -15.38
CA ASP A 65 8.62 -11.82 -16.65
C ASP A 65 7.82 -10.65 -17.27
N SER A 66 6.91 -10.05 -16.51
CA SER A 66 6.22 -8.83 -16.91
C SER A 66 7.21 -7.67 -17.10
N ARG A 67 6.97 -6.86 -18.14
CA ARG A 67 7.80 -5.67 -18.38
C ARG A 67 7.57 -4.65 -17.25
N PRO A 68 8.63 -4.00 -16.75
CA PRO A 68 8.47 -2.92 -15.78
C PRO A 68 7.54 -1.83 -16.33
N LEU A 69 6.77 -1.20 -15.44
CA LEU A 69 5.91 -0.08 -15.77
C LEU A 69 6.69 1.00 -16.56
N ALA A 70 6.02 1.60 -17.54
CA ALA A 70 6.58 2.72 -18.28
C ALA A 70 6.85 3.90 -17.34
N ASP A 71 7.86 4.71 -17.66
CA ASP A 71 8.06 5.96 -16.94
C ASP A 71 6.82 6.84 -17.08
N ARG A 72 6.39 7.46 -15.97
CA ARG A 72 5.13 8.20 -15.83
C ARG A 72 3.87 7.37 -16.08
N ALA A 73 3.94 6.05 -15.89
CA ALA A 73 2.73 5.24 -15.79
C ALA A 73 1.87 5.76 -14.64
N ARG A 74 0.58 5.97 -14.90
CA ARG A 74 -0.37 6.40 -13.89
C ARG A 74 -0.72 5.22 -12.98
N CYS A 75 -0.56 5.42 -11.69
CA CYS A 75 -0.88 4.47 -10.63
C CYS A 75 -1.85 5.13 -9.65
N THR A 76 -2.65 4.32 -8.96
CA THR A 76 -3.52 4.79 -7.89
C THR A 76 -2.99 4.25 -6.56
N VAL A 77 -2.88 5.12 -5.57
CA VAL A 77 -2.57 4.77 -4.18
C VAL A 77 -3.79 5.03 -3.33
N SER A 78 -4.15 4.11 -2.45
CA SER A 78 -5.31 4.23 -1.56
C SER A 78 -4.96 3.92 -0.12
N GLY A 79 -5.62 4.59 0.83
CA GLY A 79 -5.50 4.31 2.25
C GLY A 79 -6.21 5.34 3.13
N TRP A 80 -6.10 5.13 4.44
CA TRP A 80 -6.66 6.00 5.49
C TRP A 80 -5.60 6.88 6.15
N GLY A 81 -4.50 7.14 5.45
CA GLY A 81 -3.39 7.96 5.94
C GLY A 81 -3.78 9.40 6.27
N VAL A 82 -2.81 10.20 6.71
CA VAL A 82 -3.05 11.64 6.92
C VAL A 82 -3.26 12.35 5.59
N THR A 83 -4.13 13.36 5.62
CA THR A 83 -4.51 14.14 4.43
C THR A 83 -3.82 15.51 4.37
N SER A 84 -3.07 15.90 5.40
CA SER A 84 -2.26 17.11 5.40
C SER A 84 -1.00 16.94 6.25
N LEU A 85 0.06 17.67 5.89
CA LEU A 85 1.38 17.60 6.53
C LEU A 85 1.37 17.96 8.04
N ASN A 86 0.34 18.67 8.49
CA ASN A 86 0.21 19.12 9.88
C ASN A 86 -0.90 18.37 10.63
N SER A 87 -1.51 17.36 10.03
CA SER A 87 -2.52 16.54 10.68
C SER A 87 -1.85 15.42 11.46
N TYR A 88 -2.37 15.14 12.65
CA TYR A 88 -2.07 13.92 13.42
C TYR A 88 -3.21 12.89 13.32
N SER A 89 -4.34 13.27 12.72
CA SER A 89 -5.48 12.37 12.55
C SER A 89 -5.44 11.67 11.19
N LEU A 90 -5.64 10.36 11.24
CA LEU A 90 -5.91 9.53 10.07
C LEU A 90 -7.24 9.93 9.44
N SER A 91 -7.37 9.70 8.13
CA SER A 91 -8.67 9.88 7.48
C SER A 91 -9.63 8.80 8.00
N PRO A 92 -10.84 9.17 8.45
CA PRO A 92 -11.82 8.17 8.87
C PRO A 92 -12.33 7.36 7.66
N GLU A 93 -12.31 7.95 6.47
CA GLU A 93 -12.77 7.34 5.22
C GLU A 93 -11.59 7.00 4.32
N LEU A 94 -11.73 5.95 3.53
CA LEU A 94 -10.73 5.55 2.53
C LEU A 94 -10.56 6.67 1.50
N ARG A 95 -9.30 7.05 1.26
CA ARG A 95 -8.93 8.01 0.20
C ARG A 95 -8.14 7.31 -0.89
N SER A 96 -8.19 7.87 -2.08
CA SER A 96 -7.35 7.47 -3.21
C SER A 96 -6.78 8.67 -3.92
N VAL A 97 -5.58 8.53 -4.46
CA VAL A 97 -4.93 9.57 -5.27
C VAL A 97 -4.19 8.93 -6.43
N ASP A 98 -4.30 9.54 -7.60
CA ASP A 98 -3.51 9.18 -8.77
C ASP A 98 -2.14 9.86 -8.72
N VAL A 99 -1.11 9.06 -8.97
CA VAL A 99 0.31 9.42 -9.00
C VAL A 99 0.97 8.87 -10.25
N ASP A 100 2.11 9.45 -10.63
CA ASP A 100 2.93 8.98 -11.75
C ASP A 100 4.13 8.20 -11.22
N MET A 101 4.45 7.07 -11.84
CA MET A 101 5.64 6.26 -11.53
C MET A 101 6.91 6.90 -12.12
N PHE A 102 8.02 6.84 -11.37
CA PHE A 102 9.33 7.36 -11.80
C PHE A 102 10.38 6.26 -11.77
N ARG A 103 10.91 5.89 -12.95
CA ARG A 103 11.85 4.77 -13.07
C ARG A 103 13.23 5.08 -12.49
N ASN A 104 13.73 6.30 -12.65
CA ASN A 104 15.09 6.69 -12.29
C ASN A 104 15.12 7.63 -11.08
N CYS A 105 14.37 7.30 -10.03
CA CYS A 105 14.31 8.15 -8.84
C CYS A 105 15.52 8.02 -7.90
N TRP A 106 16.31 6.95 -8.02
CA TRP A 106 17.43 6.66 -7.12
C TRP A 106 18.42 7.83 -6.96
N TYR A 107 18.60 8.65 -8.01
CA TYR A 107 19.46 9.83 -7.97
C TYR A 107 18.94 10.89 -6.99
N TYR A 108 17.63 11.11 -6.93
CA TYR A 108 17.01 12.08 -6.00
C TYR A 108 17.08 11.63 -4.54
N TYR A 109 17.30 10.33 -4.30
CA TYR A 109 17.38 9.73 -2.98
C TYR A 109 18.81 9.30 -2.61
N TYR A 110 19.83 9.94 -3.19
CA TYR A 110 21.24 9.68 -2.88
C TYR A 110 21.61 8.19 -2.98
N PHE A 111 21.14 7.50 -4.02
CA PHE A 111 21.42 6.09 -4.31
C PHE A 111 20.92 5.11 -3.23
N ARG A 112 19.94 5.51 -2.42
CA ARG A 112 19.35 4.64 -1.38
C ARG A 112 18.23 3.72 -1.88
N ILE A 113 17.74 3.94 -3.09
CA ILE A 113 16.68 3.14 -3.72
C ILE A 113 17.32 1.94 -4.40
N THR A 114 16.85 0.72 -4.06
CA THR A 114 17.31 -0.54 -4.66
C THR A 114 16.44 -0.94 -5.85
N GLU A 115 16.81 -2.00 -6.57
CA GLU A 115 16.00 -2.56 -7.66
C GLU A 115 14.67 -3.18 -7.18
N ASN A 116 14.53 -3.43 -5.87
CA ASN A 116 13.30 -3.95 -5.26
C ASN A 116 12.30 -2.83 -4.88
N MET A 117 12.58 -1.58 -5.26
CA MET A 117 11.79 -0.41 -4.90
C MET A 117 11.36 0.36 -6.15
N ILE A 118 10.21 1.03 -6.06
CA ILE A 118 9.72 1.96 -7.07
C ILE A 118 9.37 3.29 -6.42
N CYS A 119 9.46 4.38 -7.19
CA CYS A 119 8.99 5.69 -6.75
C CYS A 119 7.76 6.09 -7.53
N ALA A 120 6.82 6.74 -6.84
CA ALA A 120 5.65 7.34 -7.45
C ALA A 120 5.30 8.64 -6.73
N GLY A 121 4.69 9.58 -7.44
CA GLY A 121 4.25 10.84 -6.88
C GLY A 121 3.69 11.77 -7.94
N SER A 122 3.47 13.03 -7.57
CA SER A 122 3.09 14.08 -8.52
C SER A 122 4.29 14.97 -8.85
N TYR A 123 4.56 15.20 -10.14
CA TYR A 123 5.62 16.11 -10.58
C TYR A 123 5.42 17.53 -10.06
N SER A 124 4.17 17.99 -9.93
CA SER A 124 3.84 19.31 -9.38
C SER A 124 3.72 19.32 -7.85
N GLY A 125 3.99 18.19 -7.18
CA GLY A 125 3.74 18.01 -5.76
C GLY A 125 2.25 17.93 -5.40
N GLY A 126 1.96 17.91 -4.09
CA GLY A 126 0.60 17.98 -3.53
C GLY A 126 -0.20 16.68 -3.56
N LYS A 127 0.33 15.59 -4.13
CA LYS A 127 -0.30 14.27 -4.19
C LYS A 127 0.74 13.20 -3.89
N ASP A 128 0.54 12.47 -2.81
CA ASP A 128 1.41 11.37 -2.36
C ASP A 128 0.65 10.49 -1.35
N SER A 129 1.20 9.32 -1.06
CA SER A 129 0.96 8.59 0.17
C SER A 129 1.51 9.38 1.37
N CYS A 130 0.84 9.33 2.51
CA CYS A 130 1.32 10.00 3.71
C CYS A 130 0.94 9.23 4.97
N GLN A 131 1.84 9.24 5.94
CA GLN A 131 1.66 8.64 7.26
C GLN A 131 1.94 9.67 8.35
N ASN A 132 1.29 9.52 9.49
CA ASN A 132 1.72 10.19 10.71
C ASN A 132 3.17 9.79 11.01
N ARG A 133 4.11 10.73 11.01
CA ARG A 133 5.43 10.56 11.60
C ARG A 133 5.55 11.49 12.80
#